data_AF-A0A7C5L8G4-F1
#
_entry.id   AF-A0A7C5L8G4-F1
#
_cell.length_a   1.000
_cell.length_b   1.000
_cell.length_c   1.000
_cell.angle_alpha   90.00
_cell.angle_beta   90.00
_cell.angle_gamma   90.00
#
_symmetry.space_group_name_H-M   'P 1'
#
loop_
_entity.id
_entity.type
_entity.pdbx_description
1 polymer ?
#
loop_
_entity_poly.entity_id
_entity_poly.type
_entity_poly.pdbx_seq_one_letter_code
_entity_poly.pdbx_strand_id
1 'polypeptide(L)'
;MISENLFSARSLEFLEKAKEIARQQGDTKVDTDHLLLSLLSEEGSPLVKFLEKRGIERRELLRKIRDYLDNLREQLDKAVQQEANHLIELRSQVMQIKSNIGGVQSELAKIRSAKEKLRREMENARRYGDYWTLESLKLELRRLETLENNYLRQIEGVEKNLSSVFRQEDVKAFLENRLSIDGLIRRALENSSLLKQIEEVGISPDRIIDRIGEKVFGRKPPLDYSRYLLKVLEAAQNRAVGEGETQVQPSHIAAELISATDTLAGRLLNQILGGDKEMKDVGQELKEEEKSPLERFGVNLTELAREGKLDPVIGREREVNQLIEVLLRRSKNNPVLVGDPGVGKTAIVEGLAQRIVNREVPPELQDKEIWAVDMASLLAGSKYRGEFEERMKALLEEVKEKGNVILFIDEVHTIVGAGRAEGAVDAGNIMKPALARGEIRV
;
A
#
# COMPACT_ATOMS: atom_id res chain seq x y z
N MET A 1 1.79 -12.91 -2.28
CA MET A 1 2.45 -12.24 -1.14
C MET A 1 3.39 -11.22 -1.74
N ILE A 2 3.09 -9.94 -1.54
CA ILE A 2 3.97 -8.86 -1.98
C ILE A 2 5.20 -8.88 -1.05
N SER A 3 6.40 -8.85 -1.62
CA SER A 3 7.62 -8.77 -0.82
C SER A 3 7.90 -7.31 -0.49
N GLU A 4 7.92 -6.96 0.80
CA GLU A 4 8.27 -5.61 1.26
C GLU A 4 9.67 -5.17 0.79
N ASN A 5 10.56 -6.11 0.48
CA ASN A 5 11.90 -5.84 -0.07
C ASN A 5 11.88 -5.17 -1.45
N LEU A 6 10.74 -5.21 -2.15
CA LEU A 6 10.57 -4.58 -3.45
C LEU A 6 10.15 -3.11 -3.36
N PHE A 7 9.91 -2.57 -2.16
CA PHE A 7 9.57 -1.18 -1.95
C PHE A 7 10.81 -0.37 -1.55
N SER A 8 10.86 0.89 -1.96
CA SER A 8 11.89 1.80 -1.45
C SER A 8 11.65 2.09 0.04
N ALA A 9 12.69 2.53 0.75
CA ALA A 9 12.59 2.86 2.18
C ALA A 9 11.45 3.86 2.46
N ARG A 10 11.29 4.84 1.58
CA ARG A 10 10.23 5.86 1.66
C ARG A 10 8.84 5.29 1.43
N SER A 11 8.68 4.35 0.50
CA SER A 11 7.41 3.61 0.34
C SER A 11 7.06 2.83 1.60
N LEU A 12 8.04 2.17 2.22
CA LEU A 12 7.84 1.42 3.46
C LEU A 12 7.43 2.34 4.62
N GLU A 13 8.00 3.53 4.73
CA GLU A 13 7.58 4.53 5.73
C GLU A 13 6.10 4.91 5.59
N PHE A 14 5.62 5.16 4.37
CA PHE A 14 4.19 5.42 4.13
C PHE A 14 3.31 4.22 4.49
N LEU A 15 3.76 2.99 4.19
CA LEU A 15 3.02 1.77 4.53
C LEU A 15 2.97 1.50 6.04
N GLU A 16 4.06 1.76 6.76
CA GLU A 16 4.10 1.64 8.23
C GLU A 16 3.18 2.66 8.89
N LYS A 17 3.21 3.91 8.41
CA LYS A 17 2.28 4.93 8.91
C LYS A 17 0.82 4.60 8.60
N ALA A 18 0.55 3.98 7.44
CA ALA A 18 -0.80 3.46 7.15
C ALA A 18 -1.20 2.33 8.12
N LYS A 19 -0.28 1.43 8.47
CA LYS A 19 -0.48 0.41 9.53
C LYS A 19 -0.79 1.06 10.88
N GLU A 20 -0.09 2.12 11.25
CA GLU A 20 -0.34 2.87 12.49
C GLU A 20 -1.73 3.51 12.52
N ILE A 21 -2.14 4.16 11.42
CA ILE A 21 -3.48 4.75 11.30
C ILE A 21 -4.55 3.67 11.46
N ALA A 22 -4.39 2.51 10.80
CA ALA A 22 -5.33 1.40 10.94
C ALA A 22 -5.43 0.88 12.38
N ARG A 23 -4.29 0.74 13.07
CA ARG A 23 -4.27 0.35 14.50
C ARG A 23 -5.00 1.36 15.38
N GLN A 24 -4.79 2.66 15.16
CA GLN A 24 -5.48 3.73 15.91
C GLN A 24 -6.99 3.72 15.64
N GLN A 25 -7.39 3.35 14.43
CA GLN A 25 -8.80 3.17 14.08
C GLN A 25 -9.39 1.83 14.55
N GLY A 26 -8.56 0.95 15.13
CA GLY A 26 -8.97 -0.35 15.65
C GLY A 26 -9.14 -1.43 14.57
N ASP A 27 -8.78 -1.12 13.33
CA ASP A 27 -8.86 -2.03 12.18
C ASP A 27 -7.73 -3.06 12.18
N THR A 28 -8.05 -4.27 11.73
CA THR A 28 -7.08 -5.35 11.46
C THR A 28 -6.66 -5.39 9.99
N LYS A 29 -7.33 -4.63 9.13
CA LYS A 29 -7.00 -4.50 7.72
C LYS A 29 -6.60 -3.08 7.39
N VAL A 30 -5.35 -2.92 6.99
CA VAL A 30 -4.87 -1.66 6.39
C VAL A 30 -5.45 -1.56 4.99
N ASP A 31 -6.22 -0.52 4.75
CA ASP A 31 -6.97 -0.31 3.52
C ASP A 31 -6.56 1.02 2.84
N THR A 32 -7.05 1.25 1.63
CA THR A 32 -6.61 2.35 0.76
C THR A 32 -6.75 3.74 1.36
N ASP A 33 -7.76 3.98 2.19
CA ASP A 33 -7.98 5.23 2.94
C ASP A 33 -6.87 5.51 3.96
N HIS A 34 -6.36 4.47 4.62
CA HIS A 34 -5.23 4.61 5.55
C HIS A 34 -3.95 5.01 4.81
N LEU A 35 -3.72 4.40 3.65
CA LEU A 35 -2.59 4.76 2.78
C LEU A 35 -2.74 6.19 2.23
N LEU A 36 -3.96 6.59 1.84
CA LEU A 36 -4.24 7.97 1.41
C LEU A 36 -3.92 8.97 2.52
N LEU A 37 -4.40 8.74 3.74
CA LEU A 37 -4.11 9.59 4.89
C LEU A 37 -2.61 9.64 5.19
N SER A 38 -1.92 8.50 5.07
CA SER A 38 -0.47 8.42 5.22
C SER A 38 0.25 9.30 4.19
N LEU A 39 -0.05 9.15 2.90
CA LEU A 39 0.53 9.96 1.82
C LEU A 39 0.24 11.45 1.97
N LEU A 40 -0.96 11.83 2.41
CA LEU A 40 -1.32 13.24 2.62
C LEU A 40 -0.74 13.83 3.92
N SER A 41 -0.21 12.99 4.81
CA SER A 41 0.34 13.42 6.10
C SER A 41 1.77 13.96 6.02
N GLU A 42 2.42 13.92 4.85
CA GLU A 42 3.79 14.43 4.65
C GLU A 42 3.88 15.41 3.49
N GLU A 43 4.50 16.57 3.70
CA GLU A 43 4.65 17.62 2.67
C GLU A 43 5.49 17.14 1.49
N GLY A 44 6.50 16.32 1.76
CA GLY A 44 7.38 15.79 0.71
C GLY A 44 6.71 14.76 -0.20
N SER A 45 5.52 14.26 0.14
CA SER A 45 4.83 13.20 -0.61
C SER A 45 4.60 13.61 -2.07
N PRO A 46 4.91 12.73 -3.06
CA PRO A 46 4.64 13.02 -4.46
C PRO A 46 3.17 13.34 -4.72
N LEU A 47 2.25 12.67 -4.01
CA LEU A 47 0.82 12.93 -4.10
C LEU A 47 0.47 14.36 -3.65
N VAL A 48 1.06 14.84 -2.56
CA VAL A 48 0.81 16.19 -2.04
C VAL A 48 1.29 17.24 -3.03
N LYS A 49 2.55 17.13 -3.48
CA LYS A 49 3.12 18.05 -4.47
C LYS A 49 2.30 18.08 -5.78
N PHE A 50 1.85 16.91 -6.23
CA PHE A 50 1.01 16.76 -7.42
C PHE A 50 -0.35 17.47 -7.28
N LEU A 51 -0.95 17.41 -6.09
CA LEU A 51 -2.22 18.09 -5.79
C LEU A 51 -2.04 19.60 -5.65
N GLU A 52 -0.96 20.05 -5.00
CA GLU A 52 -0.64 21.47 -4.83
C GLU A 52 -0.38 22.17 -6.17
N LYS A 53 0.30 21.50 -7.11
CA LYS A 53 0.47 21.97 -8.50
C LYS A 53 -0.84 22.21 -9.24
N ARG A 54 -1.92 21.56 -8.80
CA ARG A 54 -3.30 21.72 -9.32
C ARG A 54 -4.13 22.70 -8.49
N GLY A 55 -3.50 23.46 -7.59
CA GLY A 55 -4.16 24.46 -6.75
C GLY A 55 -4.96 23.86 -5.59
N ILE A 56 -4.73 22.59 -5.23
CA ILE A 56 -5.43 21.94 -4.12
C ILE A 56 -4.58 22.08 -2.86
N GLU A 57 -5.06 22.87 -1.90
CA GLU A 57 -4.35 23.06 -0.63
C GLU A 57 -4.41 21.80 0.24
N ARG A 58 -3.24 21.25 0.57
CA ARG A 58 -3.08 20.06 1.40
C ARG A 58 -3.85 20.12 2.72
N ARG A 59 -3.79 21.24 3.44
CA ARG A 59 -4.41 21.38 4.78
C ARG A 59 -5.93 21.30 4.69
N GLU A 60 -6.52 22.02 3.75
CA GLU A 60 -7.95 21.99 3.52
C GLU A 60 -8.41 20.60 3.08
N LEU A 61 -7.65 19.97 2.18
CA LEU A 61 -7.91 18.63 1.68
C LEU A 61 -7.90 17.58 2.79
N LEU A 62 -6.85 17.58 3.60
CA LEU A 62 -6.68 16.62 4.68
C LEU A 62 -7.81 16.74 5.71
N ARG A 63 -8.25 17.97 6.00
CA ARG A 63 -9.42 18.21 6.85
C ARG A 63 -10.69 17.64 6.23
N LYS A 64 -11.00 17.96 4.97
CA LYS A 64 -12.19 17.45 4.27
C LYS A 64 -12.24 15.93 4.23
N ILE A 65 -11.11 15.29 3.92
CA ILE A 65 -11.01 13.83 3.88
C ILE A 65 -11.22 13.23 5.27
N ARG A 66 -10.58 13.78 6.31
CA ARG A 66 -10.79 13.29 7.69
C ARG A 66 -12.25 13.42 8.13
N ASP A 67 -12.86 14.58 7.93
CA ASP A 67 -14.27 14.81 8.31
C ASP A 67 -15.20 13.82 7.60
N TYR A 68 -14.95 13.56 6.31
CA TYR A 68 -15.70 12.55 5.56
C TYR A 68 -15.49 11.13 6.11
N LEU A 69 -14.23 10.74 6.35
CA LEU A 69 -13.89 9.41 6.85
C LEU A 69 -14.41 9.17 8.27
N ASP A 70 -14.42 10.19 9.12
CA ASP A 70 -14.95 10.11 10.48
C ASP A 70 -16.47 9.89 10.48
N ASN A 71 -17.22 10.64 9.65
CA ASN A 71 -18.66 10.42 9.49
C ASN A 71 -18.96 9.03 8.89
N LEU A 72 -18.20 8.63 7.87
CA LEU A 72 -18.33 7.30 7.27
C LEU A 72 -18.08 6.22 8.34
N ARG A 73 -17.04 6.36 9.15
CA ARG A 73 -16.72 5.43 10.23
C ARG A 73 -17.85 5.34 11.26
N GLU A 74 -18.44 6.45 11.67
CA GLU A 74 -19.56 6.42 12.62
C GLU A 74 -20.77 5.64 12.06
N GLN A 75 -21.09 5.81 10.77
CA GLN A 75 -22.15 5.07 10.09
C GLN A 75 -21.82 3.58 9.98
N LEU A 76 -20.57 3.25 9.63
CA LEU A 76 -20.08 1.88 9.57
C LEU A 76 -20.12 1.19 10.92
N ASP A 77 -19.75 1.87 12.00
CA ASP A 77 -19.77 1.32 13.35
C ASP A 77 -21.19 0.89 13.76
N LYS A 78 -22.19 1.71 13.42
CA LYS A 78 -23.61 1.40 13.64
C LYS A 78 -24.05 0.19 12.81
N ALA A 79 -23.72 0.16 11.53
CA ALA A 79 -24.06 -0.93 10.63
C ALA A 79 -23.40 -2.27 11.04
N VAL A 80 -22.11 -2.22 11.37
CA VAL A 80 -21.34 -3.37 11.89
C VAL A 80 -21.95 -3.88 13.19
N GLN A 81 -22.36 -3.00 14.10
CA GLN A 81 -22.99 -3.41 15.35
C GLN A 81 -24.35 -4.08 15.12
N GLN A 82 -25.16 -3.53 14.22
CA GLN A 82 -26.46 -4.10 13.86
C GLN A 82 -26.30 -5.49 13.24
N GLU A 83 -25.38 -5.64 12.28
CA GLU A 83 -25.12 -6.92 11.62
C GLU A 83 -24.54 -7.95 12.61
N ALA A 84 -23.62 -7.53 13.48
CA ALA A 84 -23.07 -8.40 14.51
C ALA A 84 -24.17 -8.91 15.47
N ASN A 85 -25.08 -8.03 15.91
CA ASN A 85 -26.20 -8.42 16.77
C ASN A 85 -27.11 -9.44 16.05
N HIS A 86 -27.43 -9.20 14.78
CA HIS A 86 -28.22 -10.13 13.98
C HIS A 86 -27.55 -11.51 13.88
N LEU A 87 -26.25 -11.56 13.61
CA LEU A 87 -25.51 -12.82 13.52
C LEU A 87 -25.37 -13.54 14.87
N ILE A 88 -25.28 -12.81 15.98
CA ILE A 88 -25.28 -13.38 17.34
C ILE A 88 -26.64 -14.04 17.64
N GLU A 89 -27.74 -13.37 17.31
CA GLU A 89 -29.09 -13.93 17.45
C GLU A 89 -29.27 -15.17 16.57
N LEU A 90 -28.87 -15.09 15.30
CA LEU A 90 -28.91 -16.21 14.37
C LEU A 90 -28.07 -17.39 14.87
N ARG A 91 -26.88 -17.13 15.42
CA ARG A 91 -26.01 -18.14 16.04
C ARG A 91 -26.69 -18.84 17.21
N SER A 92 -27.39 -18.08 18.07
CA SER A 92 -28.16 -18.63 19.19
C SER A 92 -29.30 -19.53 18.70
N GLN A 93 -30.04 -19.11 17.68
CA GLN A 93 -31.10 -19.91 17.06
C GLN A 93 -30.55 -21.21 16.46
N VAL A 94 -29.45 -21.13 15.69
CA VAL A 94 -28.79 -22.31 15.11
C VAL A 94 -28.29 -23.26 16.20
N MET A 95 -27.79 -22.74 17.33
CA MET A 95 -27.34 -23.56 18.46
C MET A 95 -28.50 -24.32 19.12
N GLN A 96 -29.64 -23.67 19.34
CA GLN A 96 -30.86 -24.33 19.84
C GLN A 96 -31.34 -25.41 18.87
N ILE A 97 -31.36 -25.10 17.58
CA ILE A 97 -31.72 -26.04 16.51
C ILE A 97 -30.77 -27.24 16.50
N LYS A 98 -29.45 -27.03 16.62
CA LYS A 98 -28.45 -28.10 16.68
C LYS A 98 -28.69 -29.04 17.86
N SER A 99 -28.98 -28.48 19.04
CA SER A 99 -29.27 -29.26 20.25
C SER A 99 -30.49 -30.15 20.04
N ASN A 100 -31.58 -29.58 19.50
CA ASN A 100 -32.82 -30.32 19.22
C ASN A 100 -32.60 -31.43 18.18
N ILE A 101 -31.86 -31.15 17.10
CA ILE A 101 -31.52 -32.14 16.07
C ILE A 101 -30.63 -33.24 16.64
N GLY A 102 -29.67 -32.91 17.51
CA GLY A 102 -28.79 -33.90 18.13
C GLY A 102 -29.58 -34.97 18.89
N GLY A 103 -30.65 -34.57 19.59
CA GLY A 103 -31.60 -35.50 20.22
C GLY A 103 -32.30 -36.40 19.20
N VAL A 104 -32.83 -35.82 18.12
CA VAL A 104 -33.50 -36.55 17.03
C VAL A 104 -32.56 -37.55 16.34
N GLN A 105 -31.33 -37.14 16.04
CA GLN A 105 -30.32 -38.00 15.40
C GLN A 105 -29.89 -39.16 16.32
N SER A 106 -29.82 -38.93 17.63
CA SER A 106 -29.54 -39.97 18.63
C SER A 106 -30.66 -41.02 18.67
N GLU A 107 -31.92 -40.59 18.72
CA GLU A 107 -33.08 -41.51 18.67
C GLU A 107 -33.13 -42.27 17.33
N LEU A 108 -32.85 -41.60 16.22
CA LEU A 108 -32.77 -42.23 14.90
C LEU A 108 -31.69 -43.33 14.86
N ALA A 109 -30.52 -43.09 15.46
CA ALA A 109 -29.45 -44.07 15.55
C ALA A 109 -29.86 -45.28 16.41
N LYS A 110 -30.56 -45.07 17.53
CA LYS A 110 -31.11 -46.15 18.36
C LYS A 110 -32.12 -46.98 17.59
N ILE A 111 -33.03 -46.35 16.85
CA ILE A 111 -34.04 -47.02 16.01
C ILE A 111 -33.35 -47.86 14.93
N ARG A 112 -32.36 -47.32 14.23
CA ARG A 112 -31.62 -48.06 13.20
C ARG A 112 -30.93 -49.30 13.77
N SER A 113 -30.26 -49.16 14.92
CA SER A 113 -29.64 -50.29 15.63
C SER A 113 -30.68 -51.34 16.07
N ALA A 114 -31.84 -50.91 16.59
CA ALA A 114 -32.93 -51.81 16.98
C ALA A 114 -33.52 -52.55 15.77
N LYS A 115 -33.72 -51.88 14.63
CA LYS A 115 -34.18 -52.50 13.38
C LYS A 115 -33.21 -53.56 12.88
N GLU A 116 -31.90 -53.32 12.95
CA GLU A 116 -30.89 -54.32 12.58
C GLU A 116 -30.90 -55.55 13.50
N LYS A 117 -31.12 -55.37 14.80
CA LYS A 117 -31.29 -56.49 15.75
C LYS A 117 -32.55 -57.29 15.43
N LEU A 118 -33.69 -56.62 15.26
CA LEU A 118 -34.95 -57.27 14.88
C LEU A 118 -34.85 -58.03 13.55
N ARG A 119 -34.19 -57.46 12.54
CA ARG A 119 -33.97 -58.14 11.26
C ARG A 119 -33.19 -59.45 11.42
N ARG A 120 -32.17 -59.47 12.29
CA ARG A 120 -31.41 -60.69 12.63
C ARG A 120 -32.26 -61.71 13.40
N GLU A 121 -33.06 -61.27 14.36
CA GLU A 121 -33.97 -62.14 15.11
C GLU A 121 -35.06 -62.75 14.22
N MET A 122 -35.60 -61.96 13.30
CA MET A 122 -36.57 -62.43 12.30
C MET A 122 -35.96 -63.49 11.38
N GLU A 123 -34.70 -63.32 10.98
CA GLU A 123 -33.99 -64.32 10.18
C GLU A 123 -33.82 -65.63 10.96
N ASN A 124 -33.49 -65.54 12.25
CA ASN A 124 -33.40 -66.72 13.13
C ASN A 124 -34.77 -67.40 13.30
N ALA A 125 -35.84 -66.66 13.60
CA ALA A 125 -37.20 -67.21 13.74
C ALA A 125 -37.68 -67.91 12.45
N ARG A 126 -37.34 -67.34 11.28
CA ARG A 126 -37.59 -67.99 9.97
C ARG A 126 -36.84 -69.31 9.81
N ARG A 127 -35.57 -69.37 10.24
CA ARG A 127 -34.76 -70.60 10.17
C ARG A 127 -35.31 -71.73 11.04
N TYR A 128 -35.89 -71.42 12.19
CA TYR A 128 -36.44 -72.41 13.13
C TYR A 128 -37.95 -72.66 12.98
N GLY A 129 -38.63 -72.01 12.03
CA GLY A 129 -40.06 -72.23 11.78
C GLY A 129 -41.00 -71.65 12.85
N ASP A 130 -40.55 -70.67 13.64
CA ASP A 130 -41.37 -70.02 14.67
C ASP A 130 -42.20 -68.87 14.08
N TYR A 131 -43.37 -69.24 13.53
CA TYR A 131 -44.27 -68.30 12.86
C TYR A 131 -44.90 -67.27 13.79
N TRP A 132 -45.16 -67.62 15.05
CA TRP A 132 -45.77 -66.72 16.04
C TRP A 132 -44.80 -65.60 16.43
N THR A 133 -43.56 -65.96 16.73
CA THR A 133 -42.50 -64.97 17.02
C THR A 133 -42.22 -64.11 15.78
N LEU A 134 -42.25 -64.69 14.57
CA LEU A 134 -42.03 -63.96 13.33
C LEU A 134 -43.07 -62.87 13.07
N GLU A 135 -44.36 -63.12 13.30
CA GLU A 135 -45.41 -62.10 13.14
C GLU A 135 -45.29 -60.96 14.17
N SER A 136 -44.96 -61.30 15.41
CA SER A 136 -44.69 -60.30 16.47
C SER A 136 -43.52 -59.38 16.09
N LEU A 137 -42.40 -59.94 15.63
CA LEU A 137 -41.23 -59.17 15.21
C LEU A 137 -41.50 -58.29 13.98
N LYS A 138 -42.36 -58.73 13.04
CA LYS A 138 -42.80 -57.90 11.90
C LYS A 138 -43.59 -56.67 12.35
N LEU A 139 -44.48 -56.83 13.33
CA LEU A 139 -45.28 -55.73 13.87
C LEU A 139 -44.37 -54.67 14.53
N GLU A 140 -43.40 -55.10 15.33
CA GLU A 140 -42.45 -54.18 15.96
C GLU A 140 -41.52 -53.51 14.93
N LEU A 141 -41.09 -54.22 13.89
CA LEU A 141 -40.32 -53.62 12.79
C LEU A 141 -41.12 -52.50 12.08
N ARG A 142 -42.41 -52.72 11.79
CA ARG A 142 -43.28 -51.70 11.18
C ARG A 142 -43.45 -50.47 12.09
N ARG A 143 -43.56 -50.70 13.40
CA ARG A 143 -43.62 -49.61 14.39
C ARG A 143 -42.34 -48.77 14.35
N LEU A 144 -41.17 -49.42 14.35
CA LEU A 144 -39.87 -48.73 14.25
C LEU A 144 -39.68 -48.00 12.91
N GLU A 145 -40.14 -48.58 11.80
CA GLU A 145 -40.15 -47.91 10.49
C GLU A 145 -41.01 -46.65 10.48
N THR A 146 -42.17 -46.69 11.14
CA THR A 146 -43.04 -45.52 11.31
C THR A 146 -42.35 -44.43 12.13
N LEU A 147 -41.69 -44.80 13.24
CA LEU A 147 -40.93 -43.87 14.07
C LEU A 147 -39.74 -43.28 13.30
N GLU A 148 -38.98 -44.10 12.56
CA GLU A 148 -37.87 -43.63 11.72
C GLU A 148 -38.35 -42.58 10.70
N ASN A 149 -39.44 -42.87 9.99
CA ASN A 149 -40.01 -41.94 9.02
C ASN A 149 -40.45 -40.62 9.67
N ASN A 150 -40.99 -40.66 10.89
CA ASN A 150 -41.37 -39.45 11.62
C ASN A 150 -40.15 -38.59 11.98
N TYR A 151 -39.07 -39.19 12.46
CA TYR A 151 -37.82 -38.47 12.77
C TYR A 151 -37.13 -37.93 11.51
N LEU A 152 -37.14 -38.68 10.39
CA LEU A 152 -36.61 -38.19 9.11
C LEU A 152 -37.37 -36.94 8.63
N ARG A 153 -38.71 -36.93 8.71
CA ARG A 153 -39.52 -35.74 8.39
C ARG A 153 -39.20 -34.55 9.29
N GLN A 154 -38.87 -34.78 10.57
CA GLN A 154 -38.44 -33.70 11.46
C GLN A 154 -37.11 -33.10 11.00
N ILE A 155 -36.13 -33.93 10.61
CA ILE A 155 -34.85 -33.45 10.07
C ILE A 155 -35.06 -32.68 8.76
N GLU A 156 -35.88 -33.19 7.84
CA GLU A 156 -36.23 -32.50 6.59
C GLU A 156 -36.91 -31.15 6.86
N GLY A 157 -37.80 -31.08 7.85
CA GLY A 157 -38.43 -29.83 8.27
C GLY A 157 -37.42 -28.79 8.75
N VAL A 158 -36.41 -29.23 9.51
CA VAL A 158 -35.33 -28.33 9.95
C VAL A 158 -34.43 -27.92 8.79
N GLU A 159 -34.08 -28.84 7.89
CA GLU A 159 -33.31 -28.51 6.68
C GLU A 159 -34.01 -27.42 5.87
N LYS A 160 -35.32 -27.55 5.66
CA LYS A 160 -36.13 -26.58 4.92
C LYS A 160 -36.17 -25.22 5.62
N ASN A 161 -36.32 -25.20 6.94
CA ASN A 161 -36.35 -23.96 7.72
C ASN A 161 -34.99 -23.24 7.65
N LEU A 162 -33.89 -23.95 7.89
CA LEU A 162 -32.55 -23.35 7.80
C LEU A 162 -32.22 -22.89 6.37
N SER A 163 -32.68 -23.62 5.35
CA SER A 163 -32.45 -23.26 3.93
C SER A 163 -33.19 -22.01 3.47
N SER A 164 -34.06 -21.43 4.31
CA SER A 164 -34.66 -20.11 4.05
C SER A 164 -33.71 -18.95 4.33
N VAL A 165 -32.69 -19.18 5.17
CA VAL A 165 -31.69 -18.18 5.58
C VAL A 165 -30.30 -18.52 5.03
N PHE A 166 -29.96 -19.81 5.00
CA PHE A 166 -28.66 -20.32 4.55
C PHE A 166 -28.78 -21.03 3.20
N ARG A 167 -27.66 -21.17 2.49
CA ARG A 167 -27.62 -21.98 1.27
C ARG A 167 -27.85 -23.45 1.62
N GLN A 168 -28.63 -24.15 0.79
CA GLN A 168 -28.99 -25.55 1.05
C GLN A 168 -27.77 -26.46 1.24
N GLU A 169 -26.69 -26.23 0.49
CA GLU A 169 -25.43 -26.98 0.59
C GLU A 169 -24.77 -26.82 1.97
N ASP A 170 -24.75 -25.60 2.51
CA ASP A 170 -24.17 -25.30 3.84
C ASP A 170 -25.03 -25.92 4.94
N VAL A 171 -26.37 -25.89 4.80
CA VAL A 171 -27.30 -26.54 5.73
C VAL A 171 -27.08 -28.05 5.77
N LYS A 172 -26.97 -28.70 4.60
CA LYS A 172 -26.68 -30.14 4.52
C LYS A 172 -25.36 -30.47 5.20
N ALA A 173 -24.29 -29.73 4.89
CA ALA A 173 -23.00 -29.91 5.53
C ALA A 173 -23.07 -29.72 7.06
N PHE A 174 -23.87 -28.77 7.54
CA PHE A 174 -24.10 -28.54 8.96
C PHE A 174 -24.85 -29.69 9.64
N LEU A 175 -25.92 -30.21 9.03
CA LEU A 175 -26.69 -31.34 9.55
C LEU A 175 -25.87 -32.64 9.59
N GLU A 176 -24.95 -32.81 8.65
CA GLU A 176 -24.02 -33.94 8.57
C GLU A 176 -22.76 -33.76 9.44
N ASN A 177 -22.69 -32.71 10.27
CA ASN A 177 -21.53 -32.38 11.12
C ASN A 177 -20.23 -32.10 10.36
N ARG A 178 -20.30 -31.83 9.05
CA ARG A 178 -19.17 -31.37 8.23
C ARG A 178 -18.93 -29.86 8.35
N LEU A 179 -19.92 -29.11 8.84
CA LEU A 179 -19.83 -27.68 9.08
C LEU A 179 -20.22 -27.36 10.54
N SER A 180 -19.40 -26.54 11.21
CA SER A 180 -19.69 -26.06 12.57
C SER A 180 -20.73 -24.93 12.56
N ILE A 181 -21.29 -24.61 13.73
CA ILE A 181 -22.18 -23.46 13.89
C ILE A 181 -21.47 -22.18 13.42
N ASP A 182 -20.25 -21.94 13.93
CA ASP A 182 -19.47 -20.76 13.56
C ASP A 182 -19.12 -20.74 12.06
N GLY A 183 -18.91 -21.91 11.44
CA GLY A 183 -18.72 -22.04 9.99
C GLY A 183 -19.96 -21.63 9.20
N LEU A 184 -21.15 -22.04 9.64
CA LEU A 184 -22.42 -21.65 9.02
C LEU A 184 -22.69 -20.14 9.17
N ILE A 185 -22.38 -19.56 10.33
CA ILE A 185 -22.51 -18.11 10.57
C ILE A 185 -21.49 -17.31 9.75
N ARG A 186 -20.27 -17.81 9.56
CA ARG A 186 -19.30 -17.20 8.63
C ARG A 186 -19.82 -17.17 7.19
N ARG A 187 -20.46 -18.24 6.72
CA ARG A 187 -21.11 -18.26 5.39
C ARG A 187 -22.24 -17.23 5.28
N ALA A 188 -23.03 -17.03 6.33
CA ALA A 188 -24.03 -15.97 6.35
C ALA A 188 -23.40 -14.58 6.26
N LEU A 189 -22.35 -14.32 7.05
CA LEU A 189 -21.60 -13.06 7.00
C LEU A 189 -21.02 -12.79 5.60
N GLU A 190 -20.38 -13.79 4.96
CA GLU A 190 -19.83 -13.68 3.61
C GLU A 190 -20.87 -13.31 2.54
N ASN A 191 -22.16 -13.57 2.80
CA ASN A 191 -23.25 -13.27 1.88
C ASN A 191 -24.11 -12.07 2.32
N SER A 192 -23.69 -11.34 3.36
CA SER A 192 -24.44 -10.21 3.90
C SER A 192 -24.63 -9.10 2.88
N SER A 193 -25.81 -8.48 2.87
CA SER A 193 -26.09 -7.29 2.05
C SER A 193 -25.22 -6.11 2.46
N LEU A 194 -24.79 -6.04 3.72
CA LEU A 194 -23.87 -5.02 4.19
C LEU A 194 -22.57 -5.05 3.39
N LEU A 195 -21.96 -6.22 3.19
CA LEU A 195 -20.70 -6.32 2.46
C LEU A 195 -20.81 -5.78 1.03
N LYS A 196 -21.94 -5.97 0.35
CA LYS A 196 -22.18 -5.40 -0.99
C LYS A 196 -22.22 -3.87 -0.96
N GLN A 197 -22.89 -3.28 0.03
CA GLN A 197 -22.93 -1.82 0.21
C GLN A 197 -21.54 -1.25 0.51
N ILE A 198 -20.71 -1.98 1.26
CA ILE A 198 -19.33 -1.61 1.58
C ILE A 198 -18.45 -1.64 0.33
N GLU A 199 -18.59 -2.66 -0.53
CA GLU A 199 -17.92 -2.72 -1.83
C GLU A 199 -18.31 -1.54 -2.71
N GLU A 200 -19.60 -1.17 -2.72
CA GLU A 200 -20.11 -0.01 -3.45
C GLU A 200 -19.53 1.32 -2.97
N VAL A 201 -19.15 1.45 -1.70
CA VAL A 201 -18.43 2.62 -1.16
C VAL A 201 -16.94 2.58 -1.52
N GLY A 202 -16.39 1.41 -1.81
CA GLY A 202 -14.98 1.19 -2.14
C GLY A 202 -14.11 0.76 -0.96
N ILE A 203 -14.72 0.31 0.14
CA ILE A 203 -14.00 -0.29 1.27
C ILE A 203 -13.85 -1.79 1.04
N SER A 204 -12.72 -2.36 1.43
CA SER A 204 -12.47 -3.78 1.25
C SER A 204 -13.34 -4.62 2.20
N PRO A 205 -14.11 -5.62 1.72
CA PRO A 205 -15.03 -6.40 2.57
C PRO A 205 -14.38 -7.13 3.72
N ASP A 206 -13.15 -7.61 3.55
CA ASP A 206 -12.37 -8.30 4.57
C ASP A 206 -12.09 -7.41 5.79
N ARG A 207 -12.00 -6.08 5.63
CA ARG A 207 -11.94 -5.15 6.76
C ARG A 207 -13.21 -5.24 7.62
N ILE A 208 -14.38 -5.30 6.98
CA ILE A 208 -15.67 -5.36 7.69
C ILE A 208 -15.96 -6.76 8.24
N ILE A 209 -15.58 -7.81 7.51
CA ILE A 209 -15.67 -9.20 7.98
C ILE A 209 -14.88 -9.39 9.27
N ASP A 210 -13.65 -8.86 9.37
CA ASP A 210 -12.85 -8.98 10.58
C ASP A 210 -13.50 -8.25 11.76
N ARG A 211 -14.04 -7.04 11.55
CA ARG A 211 -14.71 -6.25 12.59
C ARG A 211 -15.98 -6.93 13.13
N ILE A 212 -16.81 -7.49 12.24
CA ILE A 212 -17.99 -8.26 12.63
C ILE A 212 -17.55 -9.57 13.28
N GLY A 213 -16.55 -10.23 12.71
CA GLY A 213 -16.02 -11.49 13.22
C GLY A 213 -15.45 -11.39 14.63
N GLU A 214 -14.76 -10.28 14.96
CA GLU A 214 -14.29 -10.00 16.32
C GLU A 214 -15.47 -9.93 17.31
N LYS A 215 -16.54 -9.22 16.95
CA LYS A 215 -17.75 -9.07 17.79
C LYS A 215 -18.55 -10.38 17.93
N VAL A 216 -18.66 -11.16 16.86
CA VAL A 216 -19.50 -12.39 16.82
C VAL A 216 -18.75 -13.62 17.37
N PHE A 217 -17.46 -13.75 17.05
CA PHE A 217 -16.65 -14.94 17.36
C PHE A 217 -15.57 -14.70 18.41
N GLY A 218 -15.35 -13.45 18.84
CA GLY A 218 -14.39 -13.10 19.89
C GLY A 218 -12.91 -13.26 19.49
N ARG A 219 -12.61 -13.36 18.19
CA ARG A 219 -11.25 -13.51 17.67
C ARG A 219 -10.88 -12.32 16.82
N LYS A 220 -9.83 -11.60 17.22
CA LYS A 220 -9.22 -10.53 16.44
C LYS A 220 -8.07 -11.07 15.58
N PRO A 221 -8.17 -11.02 14.24
CA PRO A 221 -7.07 -11.41 13.36
C PRO A 221 -5.83 -10.51 13.55
N PRO A 222 -4.63 -10.97 13.17
CA PRO A 222 -3.46 -10.11 13.12
C PRO A 222 -3.65 -8.99 12.09
N LEU A 223 -2.92 -7.88 12.28
CA LEU A 223 -2.91 -6.78 11.31
C LEU A 223 -2.31 -7.26 9.98
N ASP A 224 -3.00 -6.97 8.89
CA ASP A 224 -2.58 -7.32 7.53
C ASP A 224 -3.14 -6.30 6.52
N TYR A 225 -2.75 -6.39 5.25
CA TYR A 225 -3.29 -5.55 4.19
C TYR A 225 -4.66 -6.05 3.73
N SER A 226 -5.52 -5.11 3.35
CA SER A 226 -6.81 -5.39 2.73
C SER A 226 -6.63 -5.92 1.30
N ARG A 227 -7.62 -6.65 0.77
CA ARG A 227 -7.59 -7.10 -0.63
C ARG A 227 -7.49 -5.93 -1.63
N TYR A 228 -8.14 -4.81 -1.35
CA TYR A 228 -8.08 -3.63 -2.22
C TYR A 228 -6.71 -2.95 -2.18
N LEU A 229 -6.11 -2.82 -0.99
CA LEU A 229 -4.77 -2.27 -0.88
C LEU A 229 -3.72 -3.19 -1.53
N LEU A 230 -3.82 -4.51 -1.36
CA LEU A 230 -2.95 -5.46 -2.06
C LEU A 230 -3.02 -5.29 -3.57
N LYS A 231 -4.22 -5.13 -4.14
CA LYS A 231 -4.41 -4.88 -5.57
C LYS A 231 -3.70 -3.59 -6.02
N VAL A 232 -3.79 -2.51 -5.25
CA VAL A 232 -3.09 -1.24 -5.53
C VAL A 232 -1.58 -1.43 -5.49
N LEU A 233 -1.06 -2.12 -4.48
CA LEU A 233 0.37 -2.36 -4.31
C LEU A 233 0.95 -3.29 -5.39
N GLU A 234 0.20 -4.33 -5.80
CA GLU A 234 0.57 -5.19 -6.93
C GLU A 234 0.61 -4.40 -8.25
N ALA A 235 -0.37 -3.52 -8.48
CA ALA A 235 -0.37 -2.64 -9.64
C ALA A 235 0.85 -1.68 -9.62
N ALA A 236 1.18 -1.13 -8.44
CA ALA A 236 2.31 -0.21 -8.30
C ALA A 236 3.64 -0.91 -8.56
N GLN A 237 3.75 -2.17 -8.13
CA GLN A 237 4.87 -3.04 -8.45
C GLN A 237 4.99 -3.31 -9.95
N ASN A 238 3.88 -3.66 -10.61
CA ASN A 238 3.88 -3.90 -12.05
C ASN A 238 4.29 -2.65 -12.84
N ARG A 239 3.86 -1.46 -12.38
CA ARG A 239 4.29 -0.18 -12.97
C ARG A 239 5.79 0.04 -12.82
N ALA A 240 6.34 -0.10 -11.61
CA ALA A 240 7.76 0.07 -11.36
C ALA A 240 8.61 -0.86 -12.24
N VAL A 241 8.22 -2.14 -12.34
CA VAL A 241 8.88 -3.12 -13.22
C VAL A 241 8.77 -2.71 -14.70
N GLY A 242 7.60 -2.23 -15.13
CA GLY A 242 7.38 -1.74 -16.49
C GLY A 242 8.24 -0.52 -16.85
N GLU A 243 8.61 0.28 -15.86
CA GLU A 243 9.52 1.43 -15.99
C GLU A 243 11.00 1.07 -15.82
N GLY A 244 11.33 -0.20 -15.55
CA GLY A 244 12.71 -0.66 -15.34
C GLY A 244 13.26 -0.36 -13.94
N GLU A 245 12.41 0.05 -13.00
CA GLU A 245 12.79 0.36 -11.62
C GLU A 245 12.90 -0.93 -10.80
N THR A 246 13.95 -1.05 -9.98
CA THR A 246 14.14 -2.21 -9.09
C THR A 246 13.29 -2.13 -7.83
N GLN A 247 12.77 -0.94 -7.51
CA GLN A 247 11.98 -0.68 -6.31
C GLN A 247 10.73 0.13 -6.61
N VAL A 248 9.66 -0.19 -5.90
CA VAL A 248 8.41 0.56 -5.93
C VAL A 248 8.57 1.83 -5.12
N GLN A 249 8.68 2.94 -5.83
CA GLN A 249 8.68 4.30 -5.27
C GLN A 249 7.28 4.81 -4.88
N PRO A 250 7.19 5.78 -3.95
CA PRO A 250 5.95 6.45 -3.57
C PRO A 250 5.12 7.02 -4.75
N SER A 251 5.75 7.50 -5.83
CA SER A 251 5.03 7.96 -7.02
C SER A 251 4.21 6.85 -7.69
N HIS A 252 4.75 5.62 -7.80
CA HIS A 252 4.02 4.48 -8.34
C HIS A 252 2.81 4.14 -7.48
N ILE A 253 2.97 4.16 -6.15
CA ILE A 253 1.88 3.91 -5.20
C ILE A 253 0.79 4.98 -5.36
N ALA A 254 1.16 6.26 -5.38
CA ALA A 254 0.22 7.35 -5.56
C ALA A 254 -0.52 7.27 -6.90
N ALA A 255 0.17 6.92 -7.98
CA ALA A 255 -0.42 6.79 -9.32
C ALA A 255 -1.48 5.68 -9.36
N GLU A 256 -1.18 4.52 -8.77
CA GLU A 256 -2.13 3.41 -8.72
C GLU A 256 -3.26 3.64 -7.73
N LEU A 257 -3.02 4.37 -6.65
CA LEU A 257 -4.06 4.78 -5.72
C LEU A 257 -5.09 5.70 -6.40
N ILE A 258 -4.64 6.65 -7.24
CA ILE A 258 -5.51 7.50 -8.05
C ILE A 258 -6.27 6.66 -9.09
N SER A 259 -5.59 5.71 -9.73
CA SER A 259 -6.15 4.89 -10.82
C SER A 259 -7.16 3.86 -10.32
N ALA A 260 -7.09 3.45 -9.05
CA ALA A 260 -7.98 2.48 -8.44
C ALA A 260 -9.36 3.07 -8.08
N THR A 261 -10.13 3.47 -9.10
CA THR A 261 -11.46 4.12 -8.96
C THR A 261 -12.52 3.26 -8.28
N ASP A 262 -12.29 1.96 -8.14
CA ASP A 262 -13.15 1.04 -7.40
C ASP A 262 -12.92 1.12 -5.87
N THR A 263 -11.81 1.70 -5.43
CA THR A 263 -11.42 1.82 -4.02
C THR A 263 -11.82 3.17 -3.41
N LEU A 264 -11.94 3.23 -2.08
CA LEU A 264 -12.34 4.43 -1.34
C LEU A 264 -11.38 5.60 -1.61
N ALA A 265 -10.06 5.35 -1.53
CA ALA A 265 -9.07 6.38 -1.80
C ALA A 265 -9.13 6.88 -3.25
N GLY A 266 -9.21 5.96 -4.22
CA GLY A 266 -9.29 6.34 -5.63
C GLY A 266 -10.54 7.16 -5.93
N ARG A 267 -11.70 6.81 -5.36
CA ARG A 267 -12.93 7.60 -5.51
C ARG A 267 -12.79 9.01 -4.95
N LEU A 268 -12.25 9.13 -3.73
CA LEU A 268 -12.01 10.43 -3.10
C LEU A 268 -11.08 11.28 -3.97
N LEU A 269 -9.94 10.72 -4.38
CA LEU A 269 -8.96 11.42 -5.21
C LEU A 269 -9.56 11.84 -6.55
N ASN A 270 -10.32 10.98 -7.23
CA ASN A 270 -10.96 11.34 -8.51
C ASN A 270 -12.02 12.43 -8.34
N GLN A 271 -12.79 12.42 -7.25
CA GLN A 271 -13.74 13.48 -6.94
C GLN A 271 -13.02 14.83 -6.72
N ILE A 272 -11.87 14.82 -6.06
CA ILE A 272 -11.03 15.99 -5.81
C ILE A 272 -10.39 16.50 -7.11
N LEU A 273 -9.93 15.59 -7.97
CA LEU A 273 -9.25 15.88 -9.23
C LEU A 273 -10.19 16.25 -10.38
N GLY A 274 -11.52 16.22 -10.16
CA GLY A 274 -12.51 16.63 -11.16
C GLY A 274 -12.92 15.55 -12.16
N GLY A 275 -12.49 14.29 -11.98
CA GLY A 275 -12.93 13.14 -12.78
C GLY A 275 -12.49 13.15 -14.25
N ASP A 276 -11.50 13.97 -14.62
CA ASP A 276 -11.06 14.07 -16.01
C ASP A 276 -10.36 12.79 -16.51
N LYS A 277 -10.96 12.19 -17.54
CA LYS A 277 -10.41 11.06 -18.32
C LYS A 277 -9.14 11.44 -19.12
N GLU A 278 -8.67 12.68 -19.03
CA GLU A 278 -7.47 13.19 -19.71
C GLU A 278 -6.20 13.10 -18.87
N MET A 279 -6.23 12.34 -17.77
CA MET A 279 -5.07 12.02 -16.93
C MET A 279 -4.11 11.01 -17.59
N LYS A 280 -3.75 11.21 -18.86
CA LYS A 280 -2.88 10.29 -19.62
C LYS A 280 -1.45 10.20 -19.06
N ASP A 281 -1.04 11.11 -18.17
CA ASP A 281 0.35 11.19 -17.72
C ASP A 281 0.56 11.34 -16.20
N VAL A 282 -0.42 10.93 -15.40
CA VAL A 282 -0.35 11.07 -13.92
C VAL A 282 0.86 10.36 -13.32
N GLY A 283 1.22 9.20 -13.85
CA GLY A 283 2.40 8.46 -13.40
C GLY A 283 3.69 9.25 -13.62
N GLN A 284 3.87 9.83 -14.80
CA GLN A 284 5.08 10.59 -15.12
C GLN A 284 5.14 11.90 -14.33
N GLU A 285 4.02 12.62 -14.21
CA GLU A 285 3.95 13.82 -13.38
C GLU A 285 4.28 13.51 -11.91
N LEU A 286 3.73 12.43 -11.34
CA LEU A 286 4.04 12.03 -9.96
C LEU A 286 5.51 11.64 -9.80
N LYS A 287 6.10 10.98 -10.80
CA LYS A 287 7.52 10.63 -10.82
C LYS A 287 8.40 11.89 -10.86
N GLU A 288 8.01 12.89 -11.65
CA GLU A 288 8.66 14.20 -11.61
C GLU A 288 8.51 14.86 -10.23
N GLU A 289 7.34 14.72 -9.59
CA GLU A 289 7.13 15.30 -8.27
C GLU A 289 7.96 14.64 -7.15
N GLU A 290 8.33 13.38 -7.36
CA GLU A 290 9.20 12.63 -6.48
C GLU A 290 10.67 13.06 -6.56
N LYS A 291 11.14 13.49 -7.73
CA LYS A 291 12.53 13.91 -7.94
C LYS A 291 12.95 15.02 -6.98
N SER A 292 14.12 14.86 -6.38
CA SER A 292 14.72 15.90 -5.52
C SER A 292 15.14 17.13 -6.34
N PRO A 293 15.26 18.33 -5.74
CA PRO A 293 15.84 19.50 -6.42
C PRO A 293 17.15 19.20 -7.17
N LEU A 294 18.07 18.43 -6.58
CA LEU A 294 19.31 17.98 -7.23
C LEU A 294 19.05 17.12 -8.46
N GLU A 295 18.11 16.18 -8.41
CA GLU A 295 17.75 15.33 -9.56
C GLU A 295 16.98 16.08 -10.65
N ARG A 296 16.26 17.14 -10.30
CA ARG A 296 15.51 17.97 -11.27
C ARG A 296 16.42 18.97 -11.98
N PHE A 297 17.39 19.54 -11.27
CA PHE A 297 18.18 20.67 -11.74
C PHE A 297 19.68 20.36 -11.82
N GLY A 298 20.07 19.09 -11.69
CA GLY A 298 21.45 18.69 -11.73
C GLY A 298 21.67 17.30 -12.31
N VAL A 299 22.92 17.02 -12.63
CA VAL A 299 23.40 15.77 -13.21
C VAL A 299 24.46 15.19 -12.29
N ASN A 300 24.24 13.98 -11.79
CA ASN A 300 25.21 13.30 -10.92
C ASN A 300 26.37 12.73 -11.76
N LEU A 301 27.49 13.45 -11.77
CA LEU A 301 28.70 13.03 -12.49
C LEU A 301 29.33 11.78 -11.85
N THR A 302 29.20 11.60 -10.53
CA THR A 302 29.69 10.41 -9.83
C THR A 302 28.91 9.16 -10.24
N GLU A 303 27.60 9.27 -10.46
CA GLU A 303 26.79 8.17 -11.00
C GLU A 303 27.18 7.85 -12.44
N LEU A 304 27.29 8.87 -13.31
CA LEU A 304 27.75 8.66 -14.70
C LEU A 304 29.14 8.01 -14.75
N ALA A 305 30.03 8.35 -13.82
CA ALA A 305 31.34 7.71 -13.70
C ALA A 305 31.22 6.23 -13.30
N ARG A 306 30.33 5.92 -12.35
CA ARG A 306 30.04 4.54 -11.88
C ARG A 306 29.45 3.68 -12.98
N GLU A 307 28.61 4.26 -13.83
CA GLU A 307 28.04 3.62 -15.01
C GLU A 307 29.01 3.54 -16.20
N GLY A 308 30.20 4.14 -16.11
CA GLY A 308 31.19 4.18 -17.19
C GLY A 308 30.79 5.05 -18.37
N LYS A 309 29.90 6.02 -18.18
CA LYS A 309 29.40 6.95 -19.21
C LYS A 309 30.25 8.20 -19.38
N LEU A 310 31.20 8.46 -18.47
CA LEU A 310 32.14 9.58 -18.59
C LEU A 310 33.35 9.18 -19.43
N ASP A 311 33.80 10.10 -20.29
CA ASP A 311 35.01 9.91 -21.09
C ASP A 311 36.28 9.79 -20.21
N PRO A 312 37.26 8.95 -20.59
CA PRO A 312 38.49 8.82 -19.81
C PRO A 312 39.33 10.10 -19.89
N VAL A 313 39.81 10.57 -18.74
CA VAL A 313 40.53 11.84 -18.65
C VAL A 313 42.03 11.62 -18.78
N ILE A 314 42.63 12.17 -19.85
CA ILE A 314 44.05 11.95 -20.19
C ILE A 314 44.86 13.23 -19.95
N GLY A 315 45.98 13.11 -19.23
CA GLY A 315 46.98 14.18 -19.11
C GLY A 315 46.58 15.35 -18.19
N ARG A 316 45.53 15.20 -17.37
CA ARG A 316 45.02 16.22 -16.43
C ARG A 316 45.26 15.90 -14.95
N GLU A 317 46.18 14.98 -14.65
CA GLU A 317 46.42 14.52 -13.28
C GLU A 317 46.84 15.63 -12.33
N ARG A 318 47.64 16.59 -12.80
CA ARG A 318 48.13 17.70 -11.99
C ARG A 318 46.99 18.62 -11.58
N GLU A 319 46.11 18.94 -12.52
CA GLU A 319 44.94 19.79 -12.30
C GLU A 319 43.93 19.10 -11.37
N VAL A 320 43.68 17.80 -11.54
CA VAL A 320 42.82 17.02 -10.64
C VAL A 320 43.38 16.98 -9.22
N ASN A 321 44.70 16.79 -9.06
CA ASN A 321 45.35 16.83 -7.74
C ASN A 321 45.24 18.21 -7.08
N GLN A 322 45.42 19.29 -7.84
CA GLN A 322 45.21 20.65 -7.33
C GLN A 322 43.76 20.89 -6.90
N LEU A 323 42.79 20.34 -7.64
CA LEU A 323 41.38 20.43 -7.28
C LEU A 323 41.11 19.77 -5.92
N ILE A 324 41.65 18.57 -5.70
CA ILE A 324 41.57 17.83 -4.43
C ILE A 324 42.17 18.64 -3.28
N GLU A 325 43.37 19.21 -3.47
CA GLU A 325 44.05 20.02 -2.45
C GLU A 325 43.21 21.23 -2.01
N VAL A 326 42.49 21.87 -2.93
CA VAL A 326 41.61 23.01 -2.60
C VAL A 326 40.36 22.55 -1.86
N LEU A 327 39.71 21.46 -2.29
CA LEU A 327 38.49 20.92 -1.67
C LEU A 327 38.70 20.45 -0.22
N LEU A 328 39.93 20.04 0.13
CA LEU A 328 40.33 19.61 1.47
C LEU A 328 40.63 20.75 2.45
N ARG A 329 40.63 22.01 1.99
CA ARG A 329 40.87 23.17 2.87
C ARG A 329 39.75 23.29 3.90
N ARG A 330 40.11 23.77 5.10
CA ARG A 330 39.14 24.05 6.17
C ARG A 330 38.23 25.24 5.88
N SER A 331 38.70 26.18 5.06
CA SER A 331 37.96 27.37 4.63
C SER A 331 38.35 27.74 3.20
N LYS A 332 37.45 28.43 2.48
CA LYS A 332 37.65 28.78 1.06
C LYS A 332 38.00 27.56 0.21
N ASN A 333 37.23 26.49 0.41
CA ASN A 333 37.36 25.18 -0.20
C ASN A 333 36.56 25.06 -1.51
N ASN A 334 36.37 26.18 -2.21
CA ASN A 334 35.62 26.25 -3.45
C ASN A 334 36.60 26.58 -4.59
N PRO A 335 37.11 25.57 -5.33
CA PRO A 335 38.03 25.79 -6.43
C PRO A 335 37.38 26.50 -7.62
N VAL A 336 38.17 27.27 -8.38
CA VAL A 336 37.72 27.90 -9.63
C VAL A 336 38.72 27.57 -10.73
N LEU A 337 38.25 26.88 -11.77
CA LEU A 337 39.05 26.51 -12.93
C LEU A 337 39.08 27.66 -13.95
N VAL A 338 40.23 28.32 -14.09
CA VAL A 338 40.43 29.46 -15.00
C VAL A 338 41.22 29.02 -16.23
N GLY A 339 40.79 29.46 -17.41
CA GLY A 339 41.36 29.10 -18.71
C GLY A 339 40.44 29.48 -19.86
N ASP A 340 40.93 29.34 -21.09
CA ASP A 340 40.14 29.64 -22.29
C ASP A 340 38.96 28.67 -22.47
N PRO A 341 37.88 29.05 -23.17
CA PRO A 341 36.81 28.13 -23.53
C PRO A 341 37.33 26.93 -24.34
N GLY A 342 36.77 25.74 -24.09
CA GLY A 342 37.12 24.54 -24.86
C GLY A 342 38.42 23.82 -24.46
N VAL A 343 39.15 24.30 -23.44
CA VAL A 343 40.39 23.63 -22.97
C VAL A 343 40.15 22.33 -22.17
N GLY A 344 38.89 21.95 -21.95
CA GLY A 344 38.51 20.74 -21.21
C GLY A 344 38.46 20.92 -19.70
N LYS A 345 37.90 22.04 -19.20
CA LYS A 345 37.70 22.27 -17.75
C LYS A 345 36.74 21.25 -17.14
N THR A 346 35.65 20.96 -17.85
CA THR A 346 34.65 19.95 -17.48
C THR A 346 35.30 18.57 -17.32
N ALA A 347 36.21 18.20 -18.22
CA ALA A 347 36.96 16.94 -18.14
C ALA A 347 37.80 16.81 -16.86
N ILE A 348 38.29 17.91 -16.28
CA ILE A 348 39.01 17.85 -14.99
C ILE A 348 38.06 17.43 -13.86
N VAL A 349 36.82 17.93 -13.88
CA VAL A 349 35.79 17.62 -12.88
C VAL A 349 35.27 16.19 -13.06
N GLU A 350 35.05 15.75 -14.30
CA GLU A 350 34.73 14.36 -14.63
C GLU A 350 35.84 13.40 -14.18
N GLY A 351 37.11 13.81 -14.30
CA GLY A 351 38.25 13.05 -13.81
C GLY A 351 38.27 12.95 -12.29
N LEU A 352 37.85 14.00 -11.57
CA LEU A 352 37.65 13.92 -10.13
C LEU A 352 36.50 12.95 -9.78
N ALA A 353 35.39 12.96 -10.52
CA ALA A 353 34.27 12.04 -10.30
C ALA A 353 34.72 10.58 -10.48
N GLN A 354 35.49 10.28 -11.53
CA GLN A 354 36.11 8.97 -11.76
C GLN A 354 37.02 8.56 -10.60
N ARG A 355 37.87 9.46 -10.11
CA ARG A 355 38.77 9.18 -8.96
C ARG A 355 38.02 8.93 -7.66
N ILE A 356 36.92 9.64 -7.41
CA ILE A 356 36.06 9.40 -6.25
C ILE A 356 35.47 7.98 -6.31
N VAL A 357 34.90 7.59 -7.46
CA VAL A 357 34.33 6.24 -7.67
C VAL A 357 35.39 5.15 -7.48
N ASN A 358 36.60 5.37 -8.00
CA ASN A 358 37.73 4.44 -7.87
C ASN A 358 38.40 4.49 -6.49
N ARG A 359 37.95 5.34 -5.57
CA ARG A 359 38.56 5.61 -4.25
C ARG A 359 40.03 6.04 -4.33
N GLU A 360 40.41 6.71 -5.42
CA GLU A 360 41.73 7.31 -5.65
C GLU A 360 41.83 8.75 -5.09
N VAL A 361 41.03 9.04 -4.06
CA VAL A 361 40.99 10.33 -3.36
C VAL A 361 41.20 10.10 -1.85
N PRO A 362 41.64 11.13 -1.10
CA PRO A 362 41.75 11.06 0.35
C PRO A 362 40.42 10.70 1.02
N PRO A 363 40.43 10.06 2.22
CA PRO A 363 39.24 9.55 2.89
C PRO A 363 38.11 10.56 3.04
N GLU A 364 38.44 11.84 3.23
CA GLU A 364 37.46 12.93 3.41
C GLU A 364 36.62 13.21 2.15
N LEU A 365 37.06 12.76 0.97
CA LEU A 365 36.38 12.92 -0.31
C LEU A 365 35.78 11.61 -0.85
N GLN A 366 36.05 10.45 -0.25
CA GLN A 366 35.63 9.15 -0.79
C GLN A 366 34.11 8.99 -0.82
N ASP A 367 33.40 9.53 0.17
CA ASP A 367 31.94 9.46 0.28
C ASP A 367 31.23 10.67 -0.34
N LYS A 368 31.96 11.52 -1.08
CA LYS A 368 31.40 12.71 -1.72
C LYS A 368 30.83 12.38 -3.09
N GLU A 369 29.80 13.10 -3.49
CA GLU A 369 29.23 13.04 -4.84
C GLU A 369 29.40 14.36 -5.57
N ILE A 370 29.64 14.31 -6.88
CA ILE A 370 29.73 15.50 -7.72
C ILE A 370 28.44 15.65 -8.52
N TRP A 371 27.79 16.79 -8.34
CA TRP A 371 26.56 17.15 -9.02
C TRP A 371 26.76 18.40 -9.87
N ALA A 372 26.68 18.25 -11.19
CA ALA A 372 26.70 19.36 -12.12
C ALA A 372 25.35 20.08 -12.10
N VAL A 373 25.35 21.41 -11.93
CA VAL A 373 24.12 22.21 -11.95
C VAL A 373 23.72 22.49 -13.41
N ASP A 374 22.50 22.10 -13.79
CA ASP A 374 21.93 22.45 -15.08
C ASP A 374 21.23 23.82 -15.02
N MET A 375 21.98 24.83 -15.45
CA MET A 375 21.50 26.20 -15.53
C MET A 375 20.32 26.36 -16.49
N ALA A 376 20.23 25.57 -17.56
CA ALA A 376 19.13 25.64 -18.50
C ALA A 376 17.83 25.15 -17.86
N SER A 377 17.88 24.04 -17.13
CA SER A 377 16.72 23.51 -16.39
C SER A 377 16.23 24.44 -15.27
N LEU A 378 17.14 25.14 -14.59
CA LEU A 378 16.76 26.15 -13.59
C LEU A 378 16.02 27.34 -14.19
N LEU A 379 16.45 27.78 -15.38
CA LEU A 379 15.86 28.92 -16.11
C LEU A 379 14.63 28.52 -16.94
N ALA A 380 14.48 27.23 -17.27
CA ALA A 380 13.36 26.73 -18.06
C ALA A 380 12.02 26.96 -17.35
N GLY A 381 11.09 27.59 -18.06
CA GLY A 381 9.74 27.84 -17.55
C GLY A 381 9.62 28.95 -16.50
N SER A 382 10.72 29.59 -16.05
CA SER A 382 10.65 30.71 -15.11
C SER A 382 10.34 32.01 -15.84
N LYS A 383 9.08 32.47 -15.79
CA LYS A 383 8.69 33.80 -16.33
C LYS A 383 9.15 34.94 -15.42
N TYR A 384 9.49 34.65 -14.17
CA TYR A 384 9.85 35.61 -13.13
C TYR A 384 11.17 35.22 -12.45
N ARG A 385 12.02 36.22 -12.14
CA ARG A 385 13.29 36.03 -11.42
C ARG A 385 13.13 35.31 -10.08
N GLY A 386 12.02 35.56 -9.37
CA GLY A 386 11.76 34.97 -8.05
C GLY A 386 11.71 33.44 -8.07
N GLU A 387 11.16 32.84 -9.13
CA GLU A 387 11.07 31.38 -9.27
C GLU A 387 12.45 30.74 -9.43
N PHE A 388 13.36 31.38 -10.16
CA PHE A 388 14.74 30.93 -10.24
C PHE A 388 15.42 30.97 -8.87
N GLU A 389 15.26 32.07 -8.12
CA GLU A 389 15.88 32.18 -6.79
C GLU A 389 15.35 31.12 -5.82
N GLU A 390 14.05 30.83 -5.89
CA GLU A 390 13.41 29.79 -5.07
C GLU A 390 13.95 28.40 -5.40
N ARG A 391 14.06 28.06 -6.70
CA ARG A 391 14.65 26.79 -7.16
C ARG A 391 16.11 26.65 -6.72
N MET A 392 16.90 27.71 -6.87
CA MET A 392 18.30 27.73 -6.42
C MET A 392 18.41 27.58 -4.90
N LYS A 393 17.55 28.25 -4.12
CA LYS A 393 17.53 28.08 -2.67
C LYS A 393 17.19 26.64 -2.28
N ALA A 394 16.17 26.04 -2.91
CA ALA A 394 15.80 24.65 -2.66
C ALA A 394 16.95 23.68 -2.96
N LEU A 395 17.67 23.88 -4.07
CA LEU A 395 18.84 23.07 -4.43
C LEU A 395 19.98 23.23 -3.41
N LEU A 396 20.29 24.46 -2.99
CA LEU A 396 21.35 24.71 -2.01
C LEU A 396 21.02 24.16 -0.63
N GLU A 397 19.76 24.22 -0.21
CA GLU A 397 19.33 23.64 1.07
C GLU A 397 19.45 22.11 1.03
N GLU A 398 19.04 21.44 -0.06
CA GLU A 398 19.23 19.99 -0.20
C GLU A 398 20.72 19.59 -0.14
N VAL A 399 21.59 20.35 -0.81
CA VAL A 399 23.04 20.13 -0.80
C VAL A 399 23.60 20.25 0.62
N LYS A 400 23.12 21.24 1.37
CA LYS A 400 23.50 21.47 2.75
C LYS A 400 23.02 20.34 3.67
N GLU A 401 21.79 19.87 3.51
CA GLU A 401 21.22 18.76 4.27
C GLU A 401 21.97 17.45 4.02
N LYS A 402 22.29 17.14 2.75
CA LYS A 402 23.08 15.94 2.39
C LYS A 402 24.51 16.02 2.92
N GLY A 403 25.16 17.18 2.86
CA GLY A 403 26.52 17.42 3.39
C GLY A 403 27.66 16.66 2.70
N ASN A 404 27.34 15.71 1.82
CA ASN A 404 28.28 14.94 1.01
C ASN A 404 28.31 15.34 -0.46
N VAL A 405 27.60 16.40 -0.86
CA VAL A 405 27.56 16.87 -2.24
C VAL A 405 28.62 17.95 -2.50
N ILE A 406 29.30 17.84 -3.63
CA ILE A 406 30.13 18.87 -4.28
C ILE A 406 29.36 19.32 -5.51
N LEU A 407 28.97 20.58 -5.55
CA LEU A 407 28.33 21.15 -6.73
C LEU A 407 29.38 21.50 -7.77
N PHE A 408 29.07 21.29 -9.04
CA PHE A 408 29.88 21.76 -10.16
C PHE A 408 29.06 22.74 -10.99
N ILE A 409 29.64 23.90 -11.29
CA ILE A 409 29.03 24.94 -12.11
C ILE A 409 30.00 25.23 -13.24
N ASP A 410 29.63 24.82 -14.46
CA ASP A 410 30.51 24.91 -15.62
C ASP A 410 30.89 26.37 -15.93
N GLU A 411 29.87 27.24 -15.97
CA GLU A 411 30.06 28.66 -16.26
C GLU A 411 29.66 29.53 -15.08
N VAL A 412 30.54 29.65 -14.09
CA VAL A 412 30.28 30.47 -12.87
C VAL A 412 29.94 31.93 -13.18
N HIS A 413 30.34 32.45 -14.35
CA HIS A 413 30.01 33.81 -14.76
C HIS A 413 28.53 33.99 -15.16
N THR A 414 27.81 32.90 -15.46
CA THR A 414 26.37 32.92 -15.74
C THR A 414 25.54 33.18 -14.49
N ILE A 415 26.07 32.81 -13.31
CA ILE A 415 25.40 32.97 -12.01
C ILE A 415 25.90 34.19 -11.22
N VAL A 416 27.15 34.62 -11.47
CA VAL A 416 27.74 35.82 -10.86
C VAL A 416 27.62 36.94 -11.87
N GLY A 417 26.45 37.59 -11.91
CA GLY A 417 26.14 38.67 -12.83
C GLY A 417 27.23 39.75 -12.85
N ALA A 418 28.06 39.75 -13.89
CA ALA A 418 28.95 40.86 -14.20
C ALA A 418 28.08 42.03 -14.66
N GLY A 419 27.65 42.86 -13.70
CA GLY A 419 26.64 43.89 -13.91
C GLY A 419 26.85 44.71 -15.18
N ARG A 420 25.86 44.66 -16.10
CA ARG A 420 25.48 45.74 -17.04
C ARG A 420 24.37 45.42 -18.06
N ALA A 421 23.68 44.28 -18.00
CA ALA A 421 22.50 44.04 -18.84
C ALA A 421 21.24 43.85 -17.99
N GLU A 422 20.17 44.59 -18.31
CA GLU A 422 18.82 44.40 -17.77
C GLU A 422 18.35 42.97 -18.06
N GLY A 423 18.65 42.02 -17.17
CA GLY A 423 18.32 40.60 -17.42
C GLY A 423 19.17 39.58 -16.66
N ALA A 424 20.41 39.94 -16.28
CA ALA A 424 21.31 38.98 -15.62
C ALA A 424 20.78 38.54 -14.25
N VAL A 425 20.77 37.22 -14.03
CA VAL A 425 20.32 36.56 -12.81
C VAL A 425 21.45 36.61 -11.77
N ASP A 426 21.22 37.17 -10.59
CA ASP A 426 22.25 37.34 -9.54
C ASP A 426 22.16 36.25 -8.47
N ALA A 427 22.48 35.01 -8.86
CA ALA A 427 22.55 33.89 -7.91
C ALA A 427 23.74 34.03 -6.95
N GLY A 428 24.70 34.90 -7.26
CA GLY A 428 25.85 35.21 -6.42
C GLY A 428 25.46 35.68 -5.01
N ASN A 429 24.37 36.44 -4.87
CA ASN A 429 23.88 36.86 -3.54
C ASN A 429 23.27 35.71 -2.72
N ILE A 430 22.70 34.71 -3.39
CA ILE A 430 22.11 33.53 -2.75
C ILE A 430 23.22 32.58 -2.25
N MET A 431 24.28 32.40 -3.04
CA MET A 431 25.36 31.46 -2.71
C MET A 431 26.39 32.01 -1.72
N LYS A 432 26.66 33.33 -1.73
CA LYS A 432 27.68 33.98 -0.86
C LYS A 432 27.62 33.55 0.61
N PRO A 433 26.45 33.54 1.29
CA PRO A 433 26.39 33.18 2.70
C PRO A 433 26.78 31.71 2.95
N ALA A 434 26.28 30.79 2.12
CA ALA A 434 26.56 29.36 2.24
C ALA A 434 28.04 29.03 1.94
N LEU A 435 28.61 29.67 0.91
CA LEU A 435 30.03 29.56 0.56
C LEU A 435 30.94 30.12 1.64
N ALA A 436 30.61 31.28 2.22
CA ALA A 436 31.41 31.92 3.26
C ALA A 436 31.45 31.10 4.56
N ARG A 437 30.36 30.42 4.89
CA ARG A 437 30.26 29.53 6.06
C ARG A 437 30.83 28.13 5.82
N GLY A 438 31.13 27.77 4.56
CA GLY A 438 31.59 26.42 4.21
C GLY A 438 30.50 25.36 4.37
N GLU A 439 29.22 25.76 4.35
CA GLU A 439 28.05 24.87 4.44
C GLU A 439 27.86 24.05 3.16
N ILE A 440 28.39 24.55 2.04
CA ILE A 440 28.36 23.90 0.72
C ILE A 440 29.77 23.87 0.13
N ARG A 441 30.03 22.90 -0.74
CA ARG A 441 31.23 22.83 -1.58
C ARG A 441 30.83 23.03 -3.05
N VAL A 442 31.52 23.93 -3.75
CA VAL A 442 31.30 24.27 -5.17
C VAL A 442 32.62 24.27 -5.92
#